data_AF-A0A928SRD1-F1
#
_entry.id   AF-A0A928SRD1-F1
#
_cell.length_a   1.000
_cell.length_b   1.000
_cell.length_c   1.000
_cell.angle_alpha   90.00
_cell.angle_beta   90.00
_cell.angle_gamma   90.00
#
_symmetry.space_group_name_H-M   'P 1'
#
loop_
_entity.id
_entity.type
_entity.pdbx_description
1 polymer ?
#
loop_
_entity_poly.entity_id
_entity_poly.type
_entity_poly.pdbx_seq_one_letter_code
_entity_poly.pdbx_strand_id
1 'polypeptide(L)' 'MDGGAGTDGGGNAADTFCASYETKCTFTGTDHYTSSADCKTKYNGFNTATKACVEQHLGMADSATSVHCTHATGIAPCNL' A
#
# COMPACT_ATOMS: atom_id res chain seq x y z
N MET A 1 -1.98 19.62 12.86
CA MET A 1 -2.68 18.35 13.03
C MET A 1 -1.61 17.31 13.31
N ASP A 2 -1.67 16.74 14.51
CA ASP A 2 -1.02 15.50 15.03
C ASP A 2 0.18 14.95 14.23
N GLY A 3 1.44 14.89 14.70
CA GLY A 3 1.95 14.84 16.07
C GLY A 3 2.22 13.40 16.53
N GLY A 4 3.32 12.76 16.09
CA GLY A 4 3.69 11.45 16.62
C GLY A 4 4.96 10.84 16.03
N ALA A 5 6.12 11.18 16.61
CA ALA A 5 7.35 10.41 16.48
C ALA A 5 7.24 9.13 17.33
N GLY A 6 7.38 7.96 16.71
CA GLY A 6 7.35 6.66 17.38
C GLY A 6 8.21 5.66 16.63
N THR A 7 9.31 5.27 17.26
CA THR A 7 10.32 4.33 16.80
C THR A 7 9.79 2.90 16.77
N ASP A 8 9.33 2.44 15.60
CA ASP A 8 9.32 1.03 15.16
C ASP A 8 9.30 1.07 13.64
N GLY A 9 10.37 0.61 12.96
CA GLY A 9 10.59 0.82 11.53
C GLY A 9 9.52 0.29 10.55
N GLY A 10 8.40 -0.27 11.05
CA GLY A 10 7.25 -0.70 10.26
C GLY A 10 6.10 0.31 10.19
N GLY A 11 5.84 1.09 11.25
CA GLY A 11 4.70 2.02 11.30
C GLY A 11 4.83 3.13 10.25
N ASN A 12 5.99 3.77 10.22
CA ASN A 12 6.26 4.88 9.30
C ASN A 12 6.24 4.46 7.81
N ALA A 13 6.65 3.21 7.50
CA ALA A 13 6.61 2.68 6.14
C ALA A 13 5.17 2.40 5.69
N ALA A 14 4.37 1.78 6.55
CA ALA A 14 2.95 1.54 6.27
C ALA A 14 2.18 2.86 6.10
N ASP A 15 2.44 3.86 6.95
CA ASP A 15 1.84 5.19 6.82
C ASP A 15 2.18 5.85 5.49
N THR A 16 3.46 5.84 5.11
CA THR A 16 3.94 6.44 3.85
C THR A 16 3.35 5.74 2.62
N PHE A 17 3.37 4.40 2.63
CA PHE A 17 2.80 3.59 1.56
C PHE A 17 1.30 3.84 1.42
N CYS A 18 0.54 3.78 2.51
CA CYS A 18 -0.91 3.90 2.47
C CYS A 18 -1.38 5.32 2.12
N ALA A 19 -0.66 6.36 2.53
CA ALA A 19 -0.94 7.73 2.07
C ALA A 19 -0.71 7.89 0.56
N SER A 20 0.36 7.27 0.04
CA SER A 20 0.66 7.26 -1.39
C SER A 20 -0.39 6.46 -2.16
N TYR A 21 -0.83 5.32 -1.61
CA TYR A 21 -1.88 4.50 -2.18
C TYR A 21 -3.20 5.25 -2.25
N GLU A 22 -3.63 5.90 -1.17
CA GLU A 22 -4.87 6.68 -1.15
C GLU A 22 -4.88 7.75 -2.25
N THR A 23 -3.76 8.46 -2.40
CA THR A 23 -3.60 9.53 -3.38
C THR A 23 -3.70 9.03 -4.83
N LYS A 24 -3.13 7.85 -5.13
CA LYS A 24 -3.02 7.34 -6.50
C LYS A 24 -4.15 6.38 -6.89
N CYS A 25 -4.58 5.55 -5.96
CA CYS A 25 -5.43 4.40 -6.20
C CYS A 25 -6.81 4.53 -5.53
N THR A 26 -6.95 5.37 -4.50
CA THR A 26 -8.15 5.49 -3.64
C THR A 26 -8.50 4.22 -2.89
N PHE A 27 -9.31 4.34 -1.83
CA PHE A 27 -9.82 3.19 -1.06
C PHE A 27 -11.19 2.70 -1.54
N THR A 28 -11.52 2.99 -2.80
CA THR A 28 -12.80 2.64 -3.40
C THR A 28 -12.57 1.86 -4.68
N GLY A 29 -13.29 0.76 -4.84
CA GLY A 29 -13.18 -0.09 -6.02
C GLY A 29 -13.04 -1.57 -5.66
N THR A 30 -13.23 -2.42 -6.65
CA THR A 30 -12.95 -3.85 -6.54
C THR A 30 -11.44 -4.05 -6.45
N ASP A 31 -10.99 -4.97 -5.58
CA ASP A 31 -9.57 -5.32 -5.40
C ASP A 31 -8.67 -4.19 -4.85
N HIS A 32 -9.28 -3.16 -4.27
CA HIS A 32 -8.59 -2.07 -3.56
C HIS A 32 -8.60 -2.30 -2.05
N TYR A 33 -7.74 -1.59 -1.32
CA TYR A 33 -7.89 -1.47 0.14
C TYR A 33 -9.20 -0.74 0.46
N THR A 34 -9.85 -1.11 1.56
CA THR A 34 -11.15 -0.51 1.95
C THR A 34 -11.01 0.73 2.83
N SER A 35 -9.83 0.94 3.40
CA SER A 35 -9.50 2.08 4.26
C SER A 35 -8.00 2.19 4.50
N SER A 36 -7.54 3.33 5.03
CA SER A 36 -6.15 3.50 5.49
C SER A 36 -5.77 2.47 6.56
N ALA A 37 -6.69 2.11 7.45
CA ALA A 37 -6.46 1.09 8.48
C ALA A 37 -6.30 -0.33 7.89
N ASP A 38 -7.13 -0.70 6.91
CA ASP A 38 -7.00 -1.98 6.17
C ASP A 38 -5.66 -2.04 5.43
N CYS A 39 -5.29 -0.96 4.74
CA CYS A 39 -4.01 -0.85 4.05
C CYS A 39 -2.83 -1.07 5.00
N LYS A 40 -2.78 -0.35 6.13
CA LYS A 40 -1.68 -0.47 7.09
C LYS A 40 -1.60 -1.86 7.70
N THR A 41 -2.75 -2.45 8.01
CA THR A 41 -2.84 -3.81 8.57
C THR A 41 -2.27 -4.85 7.60
N LYS A 42 -2.68 -4.80 6.32
CA LYS A 42 -2.17 -5.70 5.29
C LYS A 42 -0.69 -5.46 4.98
N TYR A 43 -0.29 -4.20 4.78
CA TYR A 43 1.10 -3.86 4.49
C TYR A 43 2.04 -4.31 5.62
N ASN A 44 1.65 -4.15 6.89
CA ASN A 44 2.45 -4.63 8.02
C ASN A 44 2.56 -6.15 8.07
N GLY A 45 1.54 -6.88 7.61
CA GLY A 45 1.54 -8.34 7.52
C GLY A 45 2.37 -8.89 6.35
N PHE A 46 2.76 -8.07 5.38
CA PHE A 46 3.57 -8.49 4.24
C PHE A 46 5.01 -8.79 4.62
N ASN A 47 5.56 -9.84 4.02
CA ASN A 47 6.99 -10.11 4.06
C ASN A 47 7.76 -9.07 3.21
N THR A 48 9.09 -9.05 3.33
CA THR A 48 9.94 -8.06 2.63
C THR A 48 9.79 -8.11 1.11
N ALA A 49 9.63 -9.30 0.52
CA ALA A 49 9.47 -9.45 -0.93
C ALA A 49 8.12 -8.90 -1.42
N THR A 50 7.04 -9.19 -0.70
CA THR A 50 5.72 -8.65 -0.99
C THR A 50 5.70 -7.12 -0.84
N LYS A 51 6.35 -6.56 0.20
CA LYS A 51 6.46 -5.10 0.38
C LYS A 51 7.13 -4.44 -0.83
N ALA A 52 8.29 -4.95 -1.23
CA ALA A 52 8.98 -4.44 -2.42
C ALA A 52 8.12 -4.54 -3.70
N CYS A 53 7.35 -5.63 -3.86
CA CYS A 53 6.45 -5.79 -5.00
C CYS A 53 5.32 -4.75 -5.00
N VAL A 54 4.60 -4.59 -3.88
CA VAL A 54 3.47 -3.64 -3.82
C VAL A 54 3.93 -2.19 -3.95
N GLU A 55 5.11 -1.85 -3.44
CA GLU A 55 5.74 -0.53 -3.59
C GLU A 55 6.09 -0.24 -5.05
N GLN A 56 6.68 -1.21 -5.75
CA GLN A 56 6.97 -1.10 -7.19
C GLN A 56 5.69 -0.88 -7.99
N HIS A 57 4.63 -1.63 -7.70
CA HIS A 57 3.34 -1.46 -8.38
C HIS A 57 2.67 -0.12 -8.08
N LEU A 58 2.75 0.37 -6.84
CA LEU A 58 2.28 1.70 -6.51
C LEU A 58 3.09 2.82 -7.21
N GLY A 59 4.38 2.59 -7.44
CA GLY A 59 5.24 3.45 -8.25
C GLY A 59 4.81 3.52 -9.72
N MET A 60 4.25 2.44 -10.27
CA MET A 60 3.79 2.38 -11.66
C MET A 60 2.34 2.87 -11.85
N ALA A 61 1.59 3.07 -10.77
CA ALA A 61 0.18 3.45 -10.82
C ALA A 61 -0.10 4.76 -11.59
N ASP A 62 0.85 5.71 -11.62
CA ASP A 62 0.72 6.96 -12.39
C ASP A 62 0.56 6.72 -13.90
N SER A 63 1.04 5.59 -14.41
CA SER A 63 0.96 5.23 -15.84
C SER A 63 -0.29 4.42 -16.20
N ALA A 64 -0.85 3.66 -15.25
CA ALA A 64 -2.05 2.84 -15.45
C ALA A 64 -2.64 2.38 -14.10
N THR A 65 -3.51 3.20 -13.51
CA THR A 65 -4.11 2.92 -12.19
C THR A 65 -4.90 1.61 -12.18
N SER A 66 -5.71 1.34 -13.21
CA SER A 66 -6.53 0.12 -13.32
C SER A 66 -5.74 -1.18 -13.40
N VAL A 67 -4.45 -1.13 -13.78
CA VAL A 67 -3.59 -2.30 -13.86
C VAL A 67 -2.78 -2.46 -12.58
N HIS A 68 -2.20 -1.36 -12.07
CA HIS A 68 -1.20 -1.46 -11.02
C HIS A 68 -1.76 -1.31 -9.60
N CYS A 69 -2.90 -0.65 -9.42
CA CYS A 69 -3.48 -0.46 -8.08
C CYS A 69 -3.97 -1.76 -7.44
N THR A 70 -4.49 -2.70 -8.23
CA THR A 70 -4.85 -4.05 -7.78
C THR A 70 -3.63 -4.81 -7.26
N HIS A 71 -2.50 -4.76 -7.96
CA HIS A 71 -1.28 -5.44 -7.52
C HIS A 71 -0.64 -4.78 -6.29
N ALA A 72 -0.78 -3.46 -6.16
CA ALA A 72 -0.37 -2.73 -4.97
C ALA A 72 -1.16 -3.14 -3.70
N THR A 73 -2.23 -3.94 -3.80
CA THR A 73 -2.89 -4.52 -2.61
C THR A 73 -2.32 -5.86 -2.16
N GLY A 74 -1.31 -6.39 -2.86
CA GLY A 74 -0.72 -7.71 -2.60
C GLY A 74 -1.38 -8.84 -3.39
N ILE A 75 -2.36 -8.54 -4.25
CA ILE A 75 -2.91 -9.51 -5.21
C ILE A 75 -1.84 -9.88 -6.24
N ALA A 76 -1.91 -11.11 -6.78
CA ALA A 76 -0.98 -11.63 -7.78
C ALA A 76 -0.66 -10.56 -8.85
N PRO A 77 0.62 -10.29 -9.16
CA PRO A 77 1.78 -11.16 -8.90
C PRO A 77 2.45 -10.98 -7.52
N CYS A 78 1.95 -10.12 -6.63
CA CYS A 78 2.64 -9.79 -5.37
C CYS A 78 2.36 -10.74 -4.19
N ASN A 79 1.52 -11.77 -4.35
CA ASN A 79 1.14 -12.72 -3.29
C ASN A 79 2.23 -13.78 -2.98
N LEU A 80 3.49 -13.35 -2.97
CA LEU A 80 4.71 -14.16 -2.83
C LEU A 80 4.95 -14.69 -1.41
#